data_AF-A0A075HK41-F1
#
_entry.id   AF-A0A075HK41-F1
#
_cell.length_a   1.000
_cell.length_b   1.000
_cell.length_c   1.000
_cell.angle_alpha   90.00
_cell.angle_beta   90.00
_cell.angle_gamma   90.00
#
_symmetry.space_group_name_H-M   'P 1'
#
loop_
_entity.id
_entity.type
_entity.pdbx_description
1 polymer ?
#
loop_
_entity_poly.entity_id
_entity_poly.type
_entity_poly.pdbx_seq_one_letter_code
_entity_poly.pdbx_strand_id
1 'polypeptide(L)'
;MKEPHHRRKVGIGMIMVAASLAMIGILQLAIGPDVLFGDTIQRQQVAVFEDCQANGFQEPQCAKWLDEMQLQECRENKDMESSECRKYRTWVMQDQELEEILKNAQNED
;
A
#
# COMPACT_ATOMS: atom_id res chain seq x y z
N MET A 1 47.68 -13.09 -27.25
CA MET A 1 46.33 -13.22 -26.65
C MET A 1 46.40 -14.21 -25.51
N LYS A 2 46.02 -13.83 -24.28
CA LYS A 2 45.49 -14.79 -23.30
C LYS A 2 44.74 -14.08 -22.18
N GLU A 3 43.47 -14.47 -22.06
CA GLU A 3 42.41 -13.88 -21.24
C GLU A 3 42.37 -14.51 -19.84
N PRO A 4 41.87 -13.78 -18.83
CA PRO A 4 41.06 -14.40 -17.79
C PRO A 4 39.67 -13.75 -17.82
N HIS A 5 38.79 -14.29 -18.65
CA HIS A 5 37.39 -13.87 -18.61
C HIS A 5 36.76 -14.26 -17.28
N HIS A 6 36.20 -13.28 -16.58
CA HIS A 6 35.44 -13.43 -15.34
C HIS A 6 34.05 -14.09 -15.57
N ARG A 7 33.98 -15.11 -16.46
CA ARG A 7 32.72 -15.73 -16.94
C ARG A 7 31.93 -16.47 -15.86
N ARG A 8 32.58 -16.91 -14.78
CA ARG A 8 31.92 -17.63 -13.68
C ARG A 8 31.02 -16.73 -12.83
N LYS A 9 31.45 -15.49 -12.53
CA LYS A 9 30.63 -14.56 -11.73
C LYS A 9 29.41 -14.06 -12.50
N VAL A 10 29.57 -13.72 -13.77
CA VAL A 10 28.43 -13.34 -14.63
C VAL A 10 27.44 -14.50 -14.80
N GLY A 11 27.92 -15.75 -14.85
CA GLY A 11 27.06 -16.93 -14.92
C GLY A 11 26.17 -17.12 -13.68
N ILE A 12 26.71 -16.97 -12.47
CA ILE A 12 25.92 -17.11 -11.23
C ILE A 12 24.85 -16.01 -11.13
N GLY A 13 25.19 -14.77 -11.50
CA GLY A 13 24.22 -13.67 -11.53
C GLY A 13 23.07 -13.95 -12.51
N MET A 14 23.38 -14.47 -13.71
CA MET A 14 22.37 -14.77 -14.72
C MET A 14 21.46 -15.94 -14.32
N ILE A 15 21.99 -16.94 -13.61
CA ILE A 15 21.18 -18.04 -13.04
C ILE A 15 20.23 -17.53 -11.97
N MET A 16 20.68 -16.61 -11.11
CA MET A 16 19.84 -16.05 -10.03
C MET A 16 18.68 -15.24 -10.61
N VAL A 17 18.93 -14.42 -11.63
CA VAL A 17 17.88 -13.69 -12.36
C VAL A 17 16.91 -14.64 -13.06
N ALA A 18 17.42 -15.67 -13.74
CA ALA A 18 16.57 -16.67 -14.39
C ALA A 18 15.72 -17.46 -13.39
N ALA A 19 16.26 -17.78 -12.22
CA ALA A 19 15.53 -18.46 -11.15
C ALA A 19 14.39 -17.59 -10.60
N SER A 20 14.62 -16.30 -10.39
CA SER A 20 13.57 -15.36 -9.96
C SER A 20 12.45 -15.25 -11.00
N LEU A 21 12.80 -15.15 -12.29
CA LEU A 21 11.81 -15.10 -13.37
C LEU A 21 11.03 -16.41 -13.50
N ALA A 22 11.69 -17.56 -13.35
CA ALA A 22 11.03 -18.86 -13.37
C ALA A 22 10.05 -19.03 -12.21
N MET A 23 10.42 -18.57 -11.00
CA MET A 23 9.55 -18.64 -9.82
C MET A 23 8.28 -17.79 -10.02
N ILE A 24 8.43 -16.57 -10.54
CA ILE A 24 7.30 -15.69 -10.86
C ILE A 24 6.39 -16.38 -11.90
N GLY A 25 6.96 -16.97 -12.95
CA GLY A 25 6.24 -17.73 -13.97
C GLY A 25 5.43 -18.91 -13.41
N ILE A 26 6.00 -19.67 -12.48
CA ILE A 26 5.30 -20.78 -11.80
C ILE A 26 4.14 -20.24 -10.96
N LEU A 27 4.35 -19.13 -10.25
CA LEU A 27 3.31 -18.49 -9.43
C LEU A 27 2.11 -18.08 -10.28
N GLN A 28 2.34 -17.55 -11.48
CA GLN A 28 1.28 -17.20 -12.42
C GLN A 28 0.51 -18.40 -12.97
N LEU A 29 1.18 -19.54 -13.19
CA LEU A 29 0.49 -20.78 -13.57
C LEU A 29 -0.33 -21.37 -12.41
N ALA A 30 0.14 -21.21 -11.18
CA ALA A 30 -0.53 -21.72 -9.99
C ALA A 30 -1.77 -20.90 -9.58
N ILE A 31 -1.69 -19.56 -9.70
CA ILE A 31 -2.79 -18.64 -9.33
C ILE A 31 -3.69 -18.32 -10.54
N GLY A 32 -3.18 -18.48 -11.76
CA GLY A 32 -3.90 -18.25 -13.02
C GLY A 32 -5.26 -18.95 -13.21
N PRO A 33 -5.54 -20.14 -12.64
CA PRO A 33 -6.90 -20.72 -12.75
C PRO A 33 -7.94 -19.98 -11.90
N ASP A 34 -7.51 -19.20 -10.90
CA ASP A 34 -8.41 -18.46 -10.02
C ASP A 34 -8.33 -16.95 -10.33
N VAL A 35 -9.07 -16.54 -11.36
CA VAL A 35 -9.24 -15.11 -11.71
C VAL A 35 -9.93 -14.30 -10.61
N LEU A 36 -10.54 -14.97 -9.63
CA LEU A 36 -11.18 -14.36 -8.47
C LEU A 36 -10.28 -14.40 -7.23
N PHE A 37 -9.04 -14.87 -7.33
CA PHE A 37 -8.13 -14.91 -6.19
C PHE A 37 -7.93 -13.51 -5.57
N GLY A 38 -7.80 -12.48 -6.41
CA GLY A 38 -7.73 -11.09 -5.92
C GLY A 38 -9.03 -10.63 -5.24
N ASP A 39 -10.18 -10.95 -5.83
CA ASP A 39 -11.50 -10.57 -5.29
C ASP A 39 -11.81 -11.29 -3.96
N THR A 40 -11.49 -12.57 -3.85
CA THR A 40 -11.69 -13.36 -2.62
C THR A 40 -10.84 -12.83 -1.46
N ILE A 41 -9.58 -12.51 -1.70
CA ILE A 41 -8.71 -11.90 -0.68
C ILE A 41 -9.22 -10.52 -0.28
N GLN A 42 -9.65 -9.70 -1.24
CA GLN A 42 -10.21 -8.39 -0.94
C GLN A 42 -11.47 -8.51 -0.08
N ARG A 43 -12.41 -9.40 -0.41
CA ARG A 43 -13.63 -9.64 0.39
C ARG A 43 -13.31 -10.12 1.80
N GLN A 44 -12.31 -10.98 1.95
CA GLN A 44 -11.87 -11.42 3.28
C GLN A 44 -11.32 -10.26 4.10
N GLN A 45 -10.51 -9.37 3.51
CA GLN A 45 -10.00 -8.20 4.22
C GLN A 45 -11.12 -7.22 4.60
N VAL A 46 -12.13 -7.04 3.74
CA VAL A 46 -13.30 -6.23 4.05
C VAL A 46 -14.09 -6.84 5.21
N ALA A 47 -14.34 -8.15 5.21
CA ALA A 47 -15.03 -8.81 6.32
C ALA A 47 -14.28 -8.64 7.66
N VAL A 48 -12.96 -8.79 7.66
CA VAL A 48 -12.13 -8.55 8.86
C VAL A 48 -12.20 -7.09 9.30
N PHE A 49 -12.23 -6.14 8.37
CA PHE A 49 -12.39 -4.73 8.68
C PHE A 49 -13.77 -4.43 9.30
N GLU A 50 -14.85 -4.98 8.74
CA GLU A 50 -16.21 -4.82 9.28
C GLU A 50 -16.32 -5.41 10.70
N ASP A 51 -15.73 -6.58 10.95
CA ASP A 51 -15.65 -7.18 12.28
C ASP A 51 -14.86 -6.29 13.25
N CYS A 52 -13.74 -5.71 12.80
CA CYS A 52 -12.96 -4.75 13.58
C CYS A 52 -13.75 -3.47 13.88
N GLN A 53 -14.50 -2.96 12.91
CA GLN A 53 -15.34 -1.77 13.06
C GLN A 53 -16.45 -2.01 14.08
N ALA A 54 -17.11 -3.16 14.03
CA ALA A 54 -18.17 -3.54 14.97
C ALA A 54 -17.68 -3.60 16.43
N ASN A 55 -16.41 -3.97 16.64
CA ASN A 55 -15.78 -4.05 17.96
C ASN A 55 -15.02 -2.77 18.36
N GLY A 56 -15.06 -1.71 17.55
CA GLY A 56 -14.38 -0.44 17.84
C GLY A 56 -12.85 -0.55 17.80
N PHE A 57 -12.29 -1.41 16.94
CA PHE A 57 -10.85 -1.60 16.73
C PHE A 57 -10.05 -1.99 17.98
N GLN A 58 -10.69 -2.63 18.97
CA GLN A 58 -10.05 -3.03 20.23
C GLN A 58 -9.15 -4.27 20.10
N GLU A 59 -9.36 -5.09 19.08
CA GLU A 59 -8.67 -6.38 18.94
C GLU A 59 -7.32 -6.22 18.21
N PRO A 60 -6.25 -6.94 18.60
CA PRO A 60 -4.89 -6.71 18.08
C PRO A 60 -4.76 -6.88 16.56
N GLN A 61 -5.59 -7.69 15.90
CA GLN A 61 -5.59 -7.82 14.44
C GLN A 61 -6.04 -6.53 13.73
N CYS A 62 -6.72 -5.62 14.44
CA CYS A 62 -7.23 -4.38 13.91
C CYS A 62 -6.18 -3.24 13.91
N ALA A 63 -5.00 -3.47 14.51
CA ALA A 63 -3.95 -2.46 14.65
C ALA A 63 -3.47 -1.88 13.31
N LYS A 64 -3.59 -2.66 12.23
CA LYS A 64 -3.25 -2.21 10.87
C LYS A 64 -4.06 -0.97 10.45
N TRP A 65 -5.32 -0.86 10.86
CA TRP A 65 -6.23 0.19 10.39
C TRP A 65 -6.33 1.38 11.36
N LEU A 66 -5.81 1.27 12.59
CA LEU A 66 -5.90 2.35 13.59
C LEU A 66 -5.28 3.67 13.11
N ASP A 67 -4.09 3.60 12.51
CA ASP A 67 -3.36 4.76 11.99
C ASP A 67 -4.12 5.46 10.86
N GLU A 68 -4.70 4.67 9.95
CA GLU A 68 -5.48 5.15 8.81
C GLU A 68 -6.79 5.80 9.26
N MET A 69 -7.50 5.20 10.22
CA MET A 69 -8.72 5.76 10.79
C MET A 69 -8.45 7.08 11.51
N GLN A 70 -7.39 7.16 12.31
CA GLN A 70 -6.99 8.41 12.97
C GLN A 70 -6.66 9.50 11.93
N LEU A 71 -5.91 9.16 10.89
CA LEU A 71 -5.59 10.09 9.81
C LEU A 71 -6.85 10.56 9.07
N GLN A 72 -7.83 9.69 8.82
CA GLN A 72 -9.12 10.07 8.23
C GLN A 72 -9.89 11.03 9.14
N GLU A 73 -10.00 10.72 10.43
CA GLU A 73 -10.67 11.58 11.40
C GLU A 73 -10.02 12.97 11.48
N CYS A 74 -8.68 13.04 11.49
CA CYS A 74 -7.96 14.31 11.47
C CYS A 74 -8.19 15.10 10.18
N ARG A 75 -8.36 14.43 9.04
CA ARG A 75 -8.67 15.06 7.75
C ARG A 75 -10.08 15.60 7.69
N GLU A 76 -11.07 14.82 8.12
CA GLU A 76 -12.46 15.25 8.18
C GLU A 76 -12.65 16.44 9.11
N ASN A 77 -12.02 16.40 10.29
CA ASN A 77 -12.08 17.48 11.27
C ASN A 77 -11.15 18.66 10.96
N LYS A 78 -10.28 18.53 9.94
CA LYS A 78 -9.27 19.54 9.59
C LYS A 78 -8.38 19.94 10.78
N ASP A 79 -8.16 19.00 11.70
CA ASP A 79 -7.43 19.23 12.95
C ASP A 79 -5.94 18.94 12.75
N MET A 80 -5.11 19.92 13.14
CA MET A 80 -3.65 19.86 13.06
C MET A 80 -2.96 20.01 14.42
N GLU A 81 -3.74 20.31 15.46
CA GLU A 81 -3.22 20.83 16.74
C GLU A 81 -3.52 19.90 17.92
N SER A 82 -4.51 19.02 17.80
CA SER A 82 -4.76 17.94 18.77
C SER A 82 -3.57 16.98 18.88
N SER A 83 -3.37 16.40 20.07
CA SER A 83 -2.23 15.50 20.37
C SER A 83 -2.13 14.33 19.39
N GLU A 84 -3.28 13.77 19.00
CA GLU A 84 -3.38 12.64 18.08
C GLU A 84 -3.12 13.06 16.62
N CYS A 85 -3.57 14.25 16.22
CA CYS A 85 -3.49 14.74 14.84
C CYS A 85 -2.18 15.45 14.49
N ARG A 86 -1.40 15.88 15.49
CA ARG A 86 -0.08 16.50 15.27
C ARG A 86 0.85 15.63 14.43
N LYS A 87 0.79 14.31 14.59
CA LYS A 87 1.57 13.35 13.80
C LYS A 87 1.27 13.45 12.30
N TYR A 88 0.02 13.76 11.96
CA TYR A 88 -0.49 13.77 10.58
C TYR A 88 -0.62 15.17 9.97
N ARG A 89 -0.26 16.22 10.71
CA ARG A 89 -0.42 17.63 10.33
C ARG A 89 -0.01 17.94 8.89
N THR A 90 1.14 17.44 8.44
CA THR A 90 1.63 17.71 7.08
C THR A 90 0.69 17.18 6.01
N TRP A 91 0.12 16.00 6.22
CA TRP A 91 -0.84 15.38 5.29
C TRP A 91 -2.16 16.14 5.27
N VAL A 92 -2.66 16.53 6.44
CA VAL A 92 -3.89 17.33 6.56
C VAL A 92 -3.73 18.70 5.87
N MET A 93 -2.57 19.35 6.06
CA MET A 93 -2.26 20.62 5.41
C MET A 93 -2.19 20.50 3.89
N GLN A 94 -1.52 19.47 3.38
CA GLN A 94 -1.43 19.22 1.94
C GLN A 94 -2.81 19.00 1.30
N ASP A 95 -3.70 18.25 1.97
CA ASP A 95 -5.06 18.03 1.47
C ASP A 95 -5.88 19.34 1.46
N GLN A 96 -5.69 20.21 2.45
CA GLN A 96 -6.31 21.55 2.46
C GLN A 96 -5.80 22.43 1.32
N GLU A 97 -4.48 22.51 1.11
CA GLU A 97 -3.90 23.28 0.02
C GLU A 97 -4.40 22.78 -1.34
N LEU A 98 -4.50 21.46 -1.52
CA LEU A 98 -5.01 20.85 -2.74
C LEU A 98 -6.49 21.20 -2.97
N GLU A 99 -7.33 21.14 -1.92
CA GLU A 99 -8.73 21.57 -2.00
C GLU A 99 -8.86 23.04 -2.44
N GLU A 100 -8.01 23.92 -1.92
CA GLU A 100 -8.00 25.34 -2.28
C GLU A 100 -7.57 25.56 -3.74
N ILE A 101 -6.49 24.89 -4.18
CA ILE A 101 -6.02 24.96 -5.57
C ILE A 101 -7.12 24.49 -6.53
N LEU A 102 -7.79 23.37 -6.23
CA LEU A 102 -8.86 22.83 -7.06
C LEU A 102 -10.08 23.76 -7.13
N LYS A 103 -10.45 24.40 -6.02
CA LYS A 103 -11.53 25.41 -6.00
C LYS A 103 -11.17 26.63 -6.83
N ASN A 104 -9.94 27.12 -6.74
CA ASN A 104 -9.49 28.27 -7.51
C ASN A 104 -9.50 27.95 -9.02
N ALA A 105 -9.02 26.77 -9.42
CA ALA A 105 -9.05 26.33 -10.81
C ALA A 105 -10.49 26.22 -11.37
N GLN A 106 -11.46 25.77 -10.58
CA GLN A 106 -12.86 25.69 -10.99
C GLN A 106 -13.55 27.06 -11.15
N ASN A 107 -13.03 28.11 -10.50
CA ASN A 107 -13.58 29.46 -10.56
C ASN A 107 -12.94 30.31 -11.68
N GLU A 108 -11.90 29.80 -12.35
CA GLU A 108 -11.20 30.46 -13.47
C GLU A 108 -11.75 30.05 -14.85
N ASP A 109 -12.73 29.14 -14.90
CA ASP A 109 -13.56 28.79 -16.08
C ASP A 109 -14.92 29.51 -16.06
#